data_AF-A0A396LGZ1-F1
#
_entry.id   AF-A0A396LGZ1-F1
#
_cell.length_a   1.000
_cell.length_b   1.000
_cell.length_c   1.000
_cell.angle_alpha   90.00
_cell.angle_beta   90.00
_cell.angle_gamma   90.00
#
_symmetry.space_group_name_H-M   'P 1'
#
loop_
_entity.id
_entity.type
_entity.pdbx_description
1 polymer ?
#
loop_
_entity_poly.entity_id
_entity_poly.type
_entity_poly.pdbx_seq_one_letter_code
_entity_poly.pdbx_strand_id
1 'polypeptide(L)'
;MTTKKLIKLLALYLPYILLGLVATNIGEAWRLAEGKELGDKIMSMMGTIPVAFANPLPSLHPLDLLVGLCCGAGLRLAVYLRGKNAKKYRHGMEYGSARWGTPKDIEPFMAPKFADNIILTKTERLMMSNRPPDPKNARNKNVLVVGGSGSGKTRFWLKPNLLQCHSSYVVTDPKGYNE
;
A
#
# COMPACT_ATOMS: atom_id res chain seq x y z
N MET A 1 -13.59 13.17 -2.76
CA MET A 1 -12.22 12.66 -3.04
C MET A 1 -11.23 13.69 -2.50
N THR A 2 -10.26 13.32 -1.64
CA THR A 2 -9.31 14.31 -1.06
C THR A 2 -8.17 14.61 -2.03
N THR A 3 -7.59 15.82 -1.99
CA THR A 3 -6.49 16.26 -2.87
C THR A 3 -5.32 15.28 -2.86
N LYS A 4 -4.97 14.74 -1.69
CA LYS A 4 -3.93 13.70 -1.53
C LYS A 4 -4.26 12.39 -2.25
N LYS A 5 -5.54 11.98 -2.26
CA LYS A 5 -5.99 10.78 -2.99
C LYS A 5 -5.93 11.02 -4.51
N LEU A 6 -6.30 12.23 -4.96
CA LEU A 6 -6.22 12.60 -6.37
C LEU A 6 -4.77 12.60 -6.87
N ILE A 7 -3.85 13.24 -6.15
CA ILE A 7 -2.42 13.28 -6.53
C ILE A 7 -1.83 11.87 -6.62
N LYS A 8 -2.13 10.98 -5.66
CA LYS A 8 -1.69 9.58 -5.72
C LYS A 8 -2.26 8.83 -6.92
N LEU A 9 -3.51 9.11 -7.28
CA LEU A 9 -4.15 8.48 -8.42
C LEU A 9 -3.53 8.97 -9.73
N LEU A 10 -3.31 10.27 -9.87
CA LEU A 10 -2.62 10.86 -11.03
C LEU A 10 -1.20 10.30 -11.16
N ALA A 11 -0.41 10.31 -10.08
CA ALA A 11 0.94 9.75 -10.08
C ALA A 11 0.97 8.26 -10.46
N LEU A 12 -0.08 7.50 -10.10
CA LEU A 12 -0.19 6.09 -10.47
C LEU A 12 -0.45 5.91 -11.97
N TYR A 13 -1.32 6.72 -12.60
CA TYR A 13 -1.70 6.54 -14.01
C TYR A 13 -0.79 7.28 -15.00
N LEU A 14 -0.14 8.36 -14.58
CA LEU A 14 0.74 9.19 -15.40
C LEU A 14 1.77 8.42 -16.24
N PRO A 15 2.56 7.46 -15.70
CA PRO A 15 3.55 6.74 -16.50
C PRO A 15 2.91 5.88 -17.61
N TYR A 16 1.73 5.32 -17.36
CA TYR A 16 1.01 4.51 -18.35
C TYR A 16 0.44 5.38 -19.48
N ILE A 17 -0.02 6.59 -19.15
CA ILE A 17 -0.50 7.57 -20.12
C ILE A 17 0.66 8.05 -20.99
N LEU A 18 1.79 8.43 -20.38
CA LEU A 18 2.98 8.87 -21.13
C LEU A 18 3.51 7.77 -22.06
N LEU A 19 3.61 6.53 -21.58
CA LEU A 19 4.03 5.40 -22.42
C LEU A 19 3.01 5.09 -23.51
N GLY A 20 1.71 5.21 -23.23
CA GLY A 20 0.66 5.07 -24.24
C GLY A 20 0.74 6.14 -25.32
N LEU A 21 1.05 7.39 -24.96
CA LEU A 21 1.28 8.48 -25.90
C LEU A 21 2.52 8.25 -26.76
N VAL A 22 3.64 7.78 -26.20
CA VAL A 22 4.82 7.42 -27.00
C VAL A 22 4.52 6.24 -27.93
N ALA A 23 3.70 5.30 -27.48
CA ALA A 23 3.30 4.13 -28.29
C ALA A 23 2.42 4.48 -29.50
N THR A 24 1.88 5.70 -29.61
CA THR A 24 1.17 6.12 -30.84
C THR A 24 2.09 6.12 -32.06
N ASN A 25 3.40 6.33 -31.85
CA ASN A 25 4.38 6.35 -32.94
C ASN A 25 4.59 4.96 -33.54
N ILE A 26 4.19 3.89 -32.83
CA ILE A 26 4.13 2.53 -33.38
C ILE A 26 3.00 2.43 -34.42
N GLY A 27 1.84 3.05 -34.14
CA GLY A 27 0.75 3.16 -35.12
C GLY A 27 1.17 3.98 -36.34
N GLU A 28 1.89 5.07 -36.11
CA GLU A 28 2.44 5.89 -37.19
C GLU A 28 3.44 5.12 -38.06
N ALA A 29 4.35 4.34 -37.45
CA ALA A 29 5.26 3.46 -38.17
C ALA A 29 4.53 2.42 -39.02
N TRP A 30 3.43 1.83 -38.51
CA TRP A 30 2.59 0.88 -39.24
C TRP A 30 1.87 1.51 -40.43
N ARG A 31 1.52 2.78 -40.32
CA ARG A 31 0.90 3.55 -41.40
C ARG A 31 1.90 3.94 -42.49
N LEU A 32 3.14 4.26 -42.11
CA LEU A 32 4.23 4.57 -43.03
C LEU A 32 4.80 3.32 -43.72
N ALA A 33 4.56 2.14 -43.16
CA ALA A 33 5.03 0.86 -43.69
C ALA A 33 4.27 0.48 -44.98
N GLU A 34 5.01 0.36 -46.09
CA GLU A 34 4.49 -0.09 -47.38
C GLU A 34 4.51 -1.63 -47.47
N GLY A 35 3.47 -2.23 -48.04
CA GLY A 35 3.35 -3.68 -48.22
C GLY A 35 1.91 -4.13 -48.42
N LYS A 36 1.67 -5.03 -49.39
CA LYS A 36 0.34 -5.63 -49.64
C LYS A 36 0.07 -6.83 -48.74
N GLU A 37 1.10 -7.60 -48.41
CA GLU A 37 1.01 -8.74 -47.49
C GLU A 37 1.48 -8.38 -46.08
N LEU A 38 0.98 -9.14 -45.10
CA LEU A 38 1.20 -8.88 -43.68
C LEU A 38 2.68 -9.05 -43.28
N GLY A 39 3.38 -10.01 -43.89
CA GLY A 39 4.81 -10.22 -43.68
C GLY A 39 5.68 -9.08 -44.20
N ASP A 40 5.44 -8.65 -45.44
CA ASP A 40 6.16 -7.54 -46.06
C ASP A 40 5.98 -6.24 -45.29
N LYS A 41 4.77 -6.01 -44.77
CA LYS A 41 4.44 -4.83 -43.97
C LYS A 41 5.12 -4.81 -42.61
N ILE A 42 5.31 -5.97 -41.97
CA ILE A 42 6.08 -6.08 -40.72
C ILE A 42 7.56 -5.77 -40.99
N MET A 43 8.10 -6.29 -42.08
CA MET A 43 9.51 -6.06 -42.45
C MET A 43 9.77 -4.59 -42.82
N SER A 44 8.86 -3.95 -43.56
CA SER A 44 8.98 -2.53 -43.89
C SER A 44 8.79 -1.63 -42.67
N MET A 45 7.95 -2.05 -41.69
CA MET A 45 7.80 -1.33 -40.42
C MET A 45 9.12 -1.22 -39.63
N MET A 46 10.01 -2.23 -39.71
CA MET A 46 11.32 -2.15 -39.06
C MET A 46 12.17 -0.99 -39.56
N GLY A 47 11.99 -0.58 -40.82
CA GLY A 47 12.65 0.58 -41.42
C GLY A 47 11.96 1.91 -41.12
N THR A 48 10.65 1.92 -40.84
CA THR A 48 9.88 3.15 -40.56
C THR A 48 9.82 3.52 -39.08
N ILE A 49 10.12 2.59 -38.16
CA ILE A 49 10.23 2.86 -36.72
C ILE A 49 11.18 4.03 -36.40
N PRO A 50 12.43 4.08 -36.90
CA PRO A 50 13.34 5.20 -36.60
C PRO A 50 12.78 6.55 -37.06
N VAL A 51 12.02 6.56 -38.16
CA VAL A 51 11.41 7.76 -38.73
C VAL A 51 10.21 8.23 -37.89
N ALA A 52 9.33 7.31 -37.49
CA ALA A 52 8.18 7.62 -36.63
C ALA A 52 8.60 8.05 -35.21
N PHE A 53 9.72 7.54 -34.70
CA PHE A 53 10.27 7.94 -33.40
C PHE A 53 11.19 9.16 -33.46
N ALA A 54 11.50 9.70 -34.65
CA ALA A 54 12.29 10.93 -34.79
C ALA A 54 11.55 12.14 -34.20
N ASN A 55 10.21 12.16 -34.26
CA ASN A 55 9.39 13.14 -33.59
C ASN A 55 8.88 12.56 -32.26
N PRO A 56 9.25 13.15 -31.11
CA PRO A 56 8.82 12.66 -29.79
C PRO A 56 7.35 13.02 -29.47
N LEU A 57 6.64 13.68 -30.39
CA LEU A 57 5.24 14.06 -30.21
C LEU A 57 4.32 12.92 -30.66
N PRO A 58 3.21 12.70 -29.94
CA PRO A 58 2.26 11.65 -30.29
C PRO A 58 1.51 11.97 -31.59
N SER A 59 1.29 10.94 -32.41
CA SER A 59 0.42 11.04 -33.58
C SER A 59 -1.04 11.20 -33.14
N LEU A 60 -1.74 12.17 -33.74
CA LEU A 60 -3.15 12.47 -33.45
C LEU A 60 -4.13 11.68 -34.33
N HIS A 61 -3.65 10.69 -35.10
CA HIS A 61 -4.53 9.88 -35.92
C HIS A 61 -5.36 8.91 -35.06
N PRO A 62 -6.66 8.71 -35.38
CA PRO A 62 -7.56 7.88 -34.56
C PRO A 62 -7.06 6.45 -34.34
N LEU A 63 -6.44 5.83 -35.36
CA LEU A 63 -5.88 4.49 -35.27
C LEU A 63 -4.62 4.44 -34.39
N ASP A 64 -3.74 5.44 -34.52
CA ASP A 64 -2.50 5.54 -33.75
C ASP A 64 -2.81 5.78 -32.26
N LEU A 65 -3.84 6.59 -31.97
CA LEU A 65 -4.37 6.80 -30.63
C LEU A 65 -4.98 5.53 -30.02
N LEU A 66 -5.68 4.71 -30.81
CA LEU A 66 -6.17 3.40 -30.36
C LEU A 66 -5.02 2.45 -30.04
N VAL A 67 -3.96 2.43 -30.86
CA VAL A 67 -2.75 1.64 -30.59
C VAL A 67 -2.11 2.10 -29.27
N GLY A 68 -1.93 3.41 -29.09
CA GLY A 68 -1.40 3.99 -27.86
C GLY A 68 -2.24 3.64 -26.62
N LEU A 69 -3.57 3.75 -26.73
CA LEU A 69 -4.50 3.39 -25.65
C LEU A 69 -4.40 1.90 -25.29
N CYS A 70 -4.42 1.02 -26.30
CA CYS A 70 -4.30 -0.43 -26.11
C CYS A 70 -2.96 -0.80 -25.46
N CYS A 71 -1.85 -0.20 -25.90
CA CYS A 71 -0.53 -0.41 -25.32
C CYS A 71 -0.46 0.05 -23.86
N GLY A 72 -0.95 1.26 -23.55
CA GLY A 72 -0.97 1.80 -22.19
C GLY A 72 -1.85 0.98 -21.24
N ALA A 73 -3.05 0.59 -21.69
CA ALA A 73 -3.97 -0.25 -20.94
C ALA A 73 -3.42 -1.67 -20.73
N GLY A 74 -2.82 -2.26 -21.77
CA GLY A 74 -2.18 -3.57 -21.72
C GLY A 74 -1.02 -3.61 -20.72
N LEU A 75 -0.15 -2.59 -20.74
CA LEU A 75 0.93 -2.44 -19.77
C LEU A 75 0.37 -2.33 -18.33
N ARG A 76 -0.67 -1.53 -18.13
CA ARG A 76 -1.32 -1.37 -16.83
C ARG A 76 -1.89 -2.69 -16.31
N LEU A 77 -2.53 -3.46 -17.20
CA LEU A 77 -3.09 -4.76 -16.89
C LEU A 77 -1.98 -5.76 -16.54
N ALA A 78 -0.90 -5.82 -17.32
CA ALA A 78 0.24 -6.70 -17.05
C ALA A 78 0.88 -6.41 -15.69
N VAL A 79 1.13 -5.13 -15.37
CA VAL A 79 1.67 -4.73 -14.05
C VAL A 79 0.68 -5.03 -12.93
N TYR A 80 -0.62 -4.84 -13.15
CA TYR A 80 -1.65 -5.15 -12.15
C TYR A 80 -1.72 -6.65 -11.84
N LEU A 81 -1.72 -7.51 -12.86
CA LEU A 81 -1.71 -8.97 -12.69
C LEU A 81 -0.44 -9.44 -11.98
N ARG A 82 0.73 -8.90 -12.38
CA ARG A 82 2.01 -9.22 -11.73
C ARG A 82 2.05 -8.76 -10.28
N GLY A 83 1.50 -7.58 -9.98
CA GLY A 83 1.40 -7.04 -8.63
C GLY A 83 0.48 -7.84 -7.72
N LYS A 84 -0.64 -8.36 -8.23
CA LYS A 84 -1.53 -9.24 -7.45
C LYS A 84 -0.89 -10.57 -7.08
N ASN A 85 -0.04 -11.10 -7.96
CA ASN A 85 0.68 -12.35 -7.74
C ASN A 85 2.05 -12.16 -7.09
N ALA A 86 2.38 -10.94 -6.65
CA ALA A 86 3.64 -10.65 -5.98
C ALA A 86 3.66 -11.34 -4.60
N LYS A 87 4.37 -12.46 -4.53
CA LYS A 87 4.62 -13.16 -3.27
C LYS A 87 5.57 -12.32 -2.41
N LYS A 88 5.23 -12.15 -1.14
CA LYS A 88 6.07 -11.43 -0.16
C LYS A 88 7.07 -12.39 0.44
N TYR A 89 8.25 -12.47 -0.15
CA TYR A 89 9.36 -13.25 0.38
C TYR A 89 10.24 -12.40 1.30
N ARG A 90 10.73 -13.02 2.37
CA ARG A 90 11.77 -12.46 3.26
C ARG A 90 13.00 -13.35 3.14
N HIS A 91 13.85 -13.05 2.16
CA HIS A 91 15.05 -13.83 1.92
C HIS A 91 16.04 -13.67 3.08
N GLY A 92 16.63 -14.78 3.53
CA GLY A 92 17.59 -14.79 4.63
C GLY A 92 17.00 -14.60 6.04
N MET A 93 15.66 -14.63 6.19
CA MET A 93 15.02 -14.56 7.49
C MET A 93 14.19 -15.80 7.78
N GLU A 94 14.29 -16.30 9.02
CA GLU A 94 13.50 -17.42 9.48
C GLU A 94 12.00 -17.10 9.42
N TYR A 95 11.20 -18.10 9.09
CA TYR A 95 9.75 -17.96 9.10
C TYR A 95 9.26 -17.52 10.49
N GLY A 96 8.38 -16.52 10.53
CA GLY A 96 7.90 -15.96 11.79
C GLY A 96 8.78 -14.86 12.40
N SER A 97 9.90 -14.48 11.75
CA SER A 97 10.73 -13.36 12.21
C SER A 97 9.92 -12.07 12.40
N ALA A 98 10.07 -11.44 13.57
CA ALA A 98 9.44 -10.16 13.88
C ALA A 98 10.25 -8.98 13.33
N ARG A 99 9.59 -7.84 13.09
CA ARG A 99 10.24 -6.55 12.83
C ARG A 99 9.71 -5.51 13.80
N TRP A 100 10.49 -4.45 14.02
CA TRP A 100 9.99 -3.28 14.70
C TRP A 100 8.81 -2.66 13.92
N GLY A 101 7.73 -2.39 14.65
CA GLY A 101 6.54 -1.75 14.12
C GLY A 101 6.75 -0.25 13.95
N THR A 102 5.95 0.35 13.09
CA THR A 102 5.79 1.80 12.93
C THR A 102 4.43 2.23 13.47
N PRO A 103 4.20 3.52 13.75
CA PRO A 103 2.89 4.00 14.20
C PRO A 103 1.72 3.66 13.26
N LYS A 104 2.00 3.51 11.95
CA LYS A 104 0.99 3.09 10.96
C LYS A 104 0.59 1.62 11.10
N ASP A 105 1.48 0.79 11.65
CA ASP A 105 1.21 -0.63 11.84
C ASP A 105 0.21 -0.83 12.99
N ILE A 106 0.19 0.04 14.01
CA ILE A 106 -0.73 -0.06 15.16
C ILE A 106 -2.06 0.68 14.94
N GLU A 107 -2.08 1.71 14.07
CA GLU A 107 -3.24 2.57 13.81
C GLU A 107 -4.57 1.83 13.59
N PRO A 108 -4.64 0.73 12.81
CA PRO A 108 -5.89 0.01 12.59
C PRO A 108 -6.44 -0.70 13.83
N PHE A 109 -5.60 -0.87 14.85
CA PHE A 109 -5.90 -1.55 16.11
C PHE A 109 -6.30 -0.56 17.22
N MET A 110 -6.24 0.74 16.97
CA MET A 110 -6.64 1.77 17.93
C MET A 110 -8.09 2.21 17.74
N ALA A 111 -8.82 2.38 18.83
CA ALA A 111 -10.12 3.02 18.84
C ALA A 111 -9.96 4.54 18.69
N PRO A 112 -10.89 5.23 18.01
CA PRO A 112 -10.82 6.67 17.79
C PRO A 112 -10.90 7.46 19.11
N LYS A 113 -11.67 6.97 20.09
CA LYS A 113 -11.75 7.54 21.42
C LYS A 113 -10.62 6.99 22.28
N PHE A 114 -9.78 7.87 22.82
CA PHE A 114 -8.62 7.48 23.63
C PHE A 114 -8.98 6.56 24.81
N ALA A 115 -10.05 6.88 25.53
CA ALA A 115 -10.50 6.13 26.71
C ALA A 115 -10.89 4.68 26.43
N ASP A 116 -11.21 4.34 25.17
CA ASP A 116 -11.62 2.99 24.78
C ASP A 116 -10.42 2.12 24.36
N ASN A 117 -9.20 2.53 24.75
CA ASN A 117 -7.96 1.83 24.43
C ASN A 117 -7.15 1.48 25.67
N ILE A 118 -6.56 0.30 25.66
CA ILE A 118 -5.43 -0.07 26.52
C ILE A 118 -4.21 0.73 26.10
N ILE A 119 -3.56 1.40 27.06
CA ILE A 119 -2.32 2.12 26.86
C ILE A 119 -1.16 1.12 26.94
N LEU A 120 -0.41 0.97 25.86
CA LEU A 120 0.79 0.12 25.81
C LEU A 120 2.05 0.99 25.88
N THR A 121 2.10 2.05 25.09
CA THR A 121 3.20 3.02 25.07
C THR A 121 2.65 4.44 24.89
N LYS A 122 3.53 5.42 24.64
CA LYS A 122 3.14 6.79 24.29
C LYS A 122 2.32 6.85 22.99
N THR A 123 2.66 6.01 22.01
CA THR A 123 2.11 6.04 20.63
C THR A 123 1.26 4.83 20.29
N GLU A 124 1.57 3.67 20.85
CA GLU A 124 0.87 2.40 20.60
C GLU A 124 -0.21 2.16 21.65
N ARG A 125 -1.41 1.83 21.18
CA ARG A 125 -2.59 1.53 22.00
C ARG A 125 -3.38 0.41 21.35
N LEU A 126 -4.25 -0.25 22.13
CA LEU A 126 -5.06 -1.35 21.63
C LEU A 126 -6.53 -1.14 22.00
N MET A 127 -7.42 -1.22 21.03
CA MET A 127 -8.86 -1.02 21.24
C MET A 127 -9.46 -2.09 22.17
N MET A 128 -10.37 -1.66 23.04
CA MET A 128 -11.08 -2.54 23.98
C MET A 128 -12.29 -3.24 23.38
N SER A 129 -12.76 -2.85 22.19
CA SER A 129 -13.87 -3.54 21.53
C SER A 129 -13.45 -4.92 21.02
N ASN A 130 -14.27 -5.96 21.23
CA ASN A 130 -14.08 -7.27 20.60
C ASN A 130 -14.58 -7.30 19.14
N ARG A 131 -15.23 -6.22 18.69
CA ARG A 131 -15.83 -6.09 17.37
C ARG A 131 -15.26 -4.85 16.67
N PRO A 132 -14.00 -4.89 16.22
CA PRO A 132 -13.46 -3.86 15.34
C PRO A 132 -14.28 -3.79 14.04
N PRO A 133 -14.29 -2.64 13.34
CA PRO A 133 -14.93 -2.52 12.02
C PRO A 133 -14.40 -3.53 10.99
N ASP A 134 -13.11 -3.87 11.08
CA ASP A 134 -12.51 -4.99 10.34
C ASP A 134 -12.22 -6.15 11.32
N PRO A 135 -12.92 -7.30 11.22
CA PRO A 135 -12.69 -8.47 12.07
C PRO A 135 -11.24 -8.95 12.12
N LYS A 136 -10.45 -8.72 11.06
CA LYS A 136 -9.02 -9.11 11.01
C LYS A 136 -8.17 -8.36 12.04
N ASN A 137 -8.66 -7.21 12.50
CA ASN A 137 -7.98 -6.38 13.48
C ASN A 137 -8.29 -6.77 14.93
N ALA A 138 -9.10 -7.81 15.15
CA ALA A 138 -9.32 -8.33 16.49
C ALA A 138 -8.00 -8.88 17.06
N ARG A 139 -7.66 -8.45 18.27
CA ARG A 139 -6.44 -8.86 18.98
C ARG A 139 -6.76 -9.30 20.39
N ASN A 140 -5.92 -10.20 20.90
CA ASN A 140 -5.93 -10.56 22.31
C ASN A 140 -5.56 -9.34 23.15
N LYS A 141 -6.27 -9.13 24.25
CA LYS A 141 -6.16 -7.97 25.14
C LYS A 141 -5.42 -8.28 26.44
N ASN A 142 -5.07 -9.54 26.65
CA ASN A 142 -4.26 -9.93 27.80
C ASN A 142 -2.86 -9.35 27.61
N VAL A 143 -2.40 -8.58 28.60
CA VAL A 143 -1.07 -7.97 28.60
C VAL A 143 -0.22 -8.61 29.69
N LEU A 144 0.91 -9.18 29.29
CA LEU A 144 1.96 -9.64 30.20
C LEU A 144 3.04 -8.57 30.29
N VAL A 145 3.25 -7.99 31.47
CA VAL A 145 4.29 -6.99 31.72
C VAL A 145 5.45 -7.63 32.47
N VAL A 146 6.59 -7.77 31.80
CA VAL A 146 7.83 -8.30 32.39
C VAL A 146 8.81 -7.17 32.65
N GLY A 147 9.43 -7.15 33.82
CA GLY A 147 10.47 -6.18 34.17
C GLY A 147 11.02 -6.39 35.57
N GLY A 148 12.26 -5.96 35.82
CA GLY A 148 12.94 -6.09 37.11
C GLY A 148 12.27 -5.29 38.25
N SER A 149 12.77 -5.45 39.48
CA SER A 149 12.34 -4.61 40.60
C SER A 149 12.68 -3.13 40.32
N GLY A 150 11.80 -2.21 40.70
CA GLY A 150 11.99 -0.77 40.45
C GLY A 150 11.79 -0.29 39.01
N SER A 151 11.51 -1.17 38.04
CA SER A 151 11.33 -0.79 36.62
C SER A 151 10.07 0.04 36.31
N GLY A 152 9.28 0.39 37.32
CA GLY A 152 8.11 1.26 37.17
C GLY A 152 6.87 0.63 36.55
N LYS A 153 6.73 -0.71 36.53
CA LYS A 153 5.54 -1.43 36.00
C LYS A 153 4.22 -0.86 36.52
N THR A 154 4.14 -0.63 37.82
CA THR A 154 2.97 -0.05 38.48
C THR A 154 2.72 1.39 38.01
N ARG A 155 3.74 2.24 38.00
CA ARG A 155 3.60 3.67 37.68
C ARG A 155 3.37 3.96 36.20
N PHE A 156 4.02 3.23 35.30
CA PHE A 156 4.02 3.52 33.86
C PHE A 156 2.97 2.74 33.08
N TRP A 157 2.56 1.57 33.55
CA TRP A 157 1.56 0.76 32.84
C TRP A 157 0.27 0.60 33.64
N LEU A 158 0.35 0.13 34.89
CA LEU A 158 -0.86 -0.19 35.67
C LEU A 158 -1.67 1.07 36.01
N LYS A 159 -1.06 2.07 36.66
CA LYS A 159 -1.75 3.29 37.09
C LYS A 159 -2.41 4.05 35.92
N PRO A 160 -1.74 4.29 34.77
CA PRO A 160 -2.38 4.96 33.65
C PRO A 160 -3.60 4.21 33.11
N ASN A 161 -3.56 2.88 33.04
CA ASN A 161 -4.70 2.08 32.58
C ASN A 161 -5.85 2.05 33.61
N LEU A 162 -5.55 1.99 34.91
CA LEU A 162 -6.57 2.08 35.98
C LEU A 162 -7.24 3.45 36.02
N LEU A 163 -6.46 4.53 35.92
CA LEU A 163 -6.96 5.91 35.94
C LEU A 163 -7.82 6.27 34.73
N GLN A 164 -7.81 5.47 33.66
CA GLN A 164 -8.76 5.64 32.56
C GLN A 164 -10.20 5.30 32.98
N CYS A 165 -10.39 4.53 34.06
CA CYS A 165 -11.69 4.13 34.60
C CYS A 165 -12.67 3.61 33.53
N HIS A 166 -12.16 2.92 32.51
CA HIS A 166 -12.94 2.54 31.34
C HIS A 166 -13.72 1.22 31.54
N SER A 167 -13.39 0.46 32.59
CA SER A 167 -14.02 -0.81 32.93
C SER A 167 -14.01 -1.06 34.44
N SER A 168 -14.73 -2.08 34.89
CA SER A 168 -14.60 -2.59 36.25
C SER A 168 -13.27 -3.33 36.42
N TYR A 169 -12.57 -3.12 37.53
CA TYR A 169 -11.28 -3.75 37.82
C TYR A 169 -11.33 -4.57 39.10
N VAL A 170 -10.63 -5.70 39.08
CA VAL A 170 -10.24 -6.44 40.29
C VAL A 170 -8.72 -6.40 40.32
N VAL A 171 -8.15 -5.80 41.37
CA VAL A 171 -6.71 -5.58 41.49
C VAL A 171 -6.20 -6.30 42.72
N THR A 172 -5.17 -7.12 42.56
CA THR A 172 -4.41 -7.63 43.69
C THR A 172 -3.32 -6.62 44.04
N ASP A 173 -3.47 -5.95 45.19
CA ASP A 173 -2.50 -4.96 45.67
C ASP A 173 -1.73 -5.46 46.90
N PRO A 174 -0.67 -6.25 46.71
CA PRO A 174 0.11 -6.80 47.82
C PRO A 174 0.92 -5.75 48.59
N LYS A 175 0.98 -4.49 48.12
CA LYS A 175 1.80 -3.43 48.72
C LYS A 175 1.00 -2.20 49.16
N GLY A 176 -0.29 -2.13 48.88
CA GLY A 176 -1.14 -0.98 49.23
C GLY A 176 -0.81 0.31 48.46
N TYR A 177 -0.29 0.21 47.23
CA TYR A 177 0.10 1.38 46.42
C TYR A 177 -0.92 1.81 45.36
N ASN A 178 -2.00 1.04 45.19
CA ASN A 178 -2.99 1.22 44.13
C ASN A 178 -4.33 1.81 44.61
N GLU A 179 -4.41 2.22 45.88
CA GLU A 179 -5.44 3.13 46.38
C GLU A 179 -5.23 4.57 45.85
#